data_AF-A0A1G2N108-F1
#
_entry.id   AF-A0A1G2N108-F1
#
_cell.length_a   1.000
_cell.length_b   1.000
_cell.length_c   1.000
_cell.angle_alpha   90.00
_cell.angle_beta   90.00
_cell.angle_gamma   90.00
#
_symmetry.space_group_name_H-M   'P 1'
#
loop_
_entity.id
_entity.type
_entity.pdbx_description
1 polymer ?
#
loop_
_entity_poly.entity_id
_entity_poly.type
_entity_poly.pdbx_seq_one_letter_code
_entity_poly.pdbx_strand_id
1 'polypeptide(L)'
;MGHKLVIKNKKSCQFNLTNLYQEASGTGIFFYAVAVISSANGYISTNDIFLGDRIVPQNIRITNGEAAVNYATRKYNDPMTADPSVGVTKYLKMVNGELVEG
;
A
#
# COMPACT_ATOMS: atom_id res chain seq x y z
N MET A 1 -8.27 14.95 6.44
CA MET A 1 -9.36 14.01 6.10
C MET A 1 -8.84 13.09 5.01
N GLY A 2 -8.35 11.90 5.36
CA GLY A 2 -7.84 10.93 4.38
C GLY A 2 -8.99 10.27 3.63
N HIS A 3 -8.94 10.29 2.30
CA HIS A 3 -9.96 9.64 1.47
C HIS A 3 -9.80 8.11 1.56
N LYS A 4 -10.88 7.44 1.98
CA LYS A 4 -10.95 5.99 2.17
C LYS A 4 -11.47 5.34 0.88
N LEU A 5 -10.58 4.75 0.08
CA LEU A 5 -10.98 3.91 -1.05
C LEU A 5 -11.14 2.46 -0.54
N VAL A 6 -12.36 1.92 -0.61
CA VAL A 6 -12.68 0.53 -0.22
C VAL A 6 -13.09 -0.23 -1.48
N ILE A 7 -12.19 -1.03 -2.03
CA ILE A 7 -12.52 -1.94 -3.15
C ILE A 7 -13.06 -3.23 -2.55
N LYS A 8 -14.38 -3.46 -2.69
CA LYS A 8 -15.04 -4.69 -2.24
C LYS A 8 -15.03 -5.71 -3.37
N ASN A 9 -14.37 -6.85 -3.19
CA ASN A 9 -14.61 -8.03 -4.02
C ASN A 9 -15.06 -9.22 -3.16
N LYS A 10 -16.16 -9.83 -3.61
CA LYS A 10 -16.97 -10.80 -2.90
C LYS A 10 -16.63 -12.19 -3.44
N LYS A 11 -15.71 -12.91 -2.77
CA LYS A 11 -15.75 -14.37 -2.50
C LYS A 11 -14.38 -14.90 -2.06
N SER A 12 -14.42 -15.71 -0.99
CA SER A 12 -13.44 -16.72 -0.53
C SER A 12 -12.00 -16.26 -0.21
N CYS A 13 -11.68 -16.21 1.09
CA CYS A 13 -10.33 -16.30 1.69
C CYS A 13 -9.17 -15.73 0.86
N GLN A 14 -9.28 -14.46 0.45
CA GLN A 14 -8.22 -13.75 -0.26
C GLN A 14 -7.76 -12.55 0.57
N PHE A 15 -6.45 -12.48 0.76
CA PHE A 15 -5.76 -11.33 1.30
C PHE A 15 -5.98 -10.13 0.37
N ASN A 16 -6.47 -9.03 0.92
CA ASN A 16 -6.75 -7.81 0.17
C ASN A 16 -5.86 -6.69 0.73
N LEU A 17 -4.83 -6.29 -0.01
CA LEU A 17 -4.15 -5.03 0.21
C LEU A 17 -5.00 -3.92 -0.41
N THR A 18 -5.86 -3.33 0.41
CA THR A 18 -6.94 -2.43 -0.04
C THR A 18 -6.71 -0.97 0.27
N ASN A 19 -5.67 -0.60 1.03
CA ASN A 19 -5.50 0.79 1.43
C ASN A 19 -4.06 1.28 1.23
N LEU A 20 -3.95 2.35 0.45
CA LEU A 20 -2.83 3.28 0.51
C LEU A 20 -3.36 4.51 1.21
N TYR A 21 -2.80 4.84 2.37
CA TYR A 21 -3.13 6.08 3.04
C TYR A 21 -1.90 6.97 3.12
N GLN A 22 -2.17 8.27 3.08
CA GLN A 22 -1.15 9.29 3.20
C GLN A 22 -1.21 9.92 4.59
N GLU A 23 -0.05 10.09 5.21
CA GLU A 23 0.10 10.89 6.42
C GLU A 23 0.95 12.11 6.13
N ALA A 24 0.44 13.27 6.52
CA ALA A 24 1.23 14.49 6.56
C ALA A 24 1.97 14.52 7.90
N SER A 25 3.30 14.49 7.84
CA SER A 25 4.15 14.68 9.02
C SER A 25 5.31 15.61 8.63
N GLY A 26 5.50 16.68 9.41
CA GLY A 26 6.40 17.78 9.02
C GLY A 26 5.98 18.41 7.67
N THR A 27 6.91 18.48 6.72
CA THR A 27 6.65 18.96 5.35
C THR A 27 6.35 17.81 4.36
N GLY A 28 6.51 16.55 4.76
CA GLY A 28 6.43 15.36 3.89
C GLY A 28 5.00 14.83 3.71
N ILE A 29 4.82 13.99 2.68
CA ILE A 29 3.60 13.20 2.49
C ILE A 29 4.04 11.75 2.39
N PHE A 30 3.75 10.96 3.41
CA PHE A 30 4.23 9.58 3.52
C PHE A 30 3.12 8.61 3.13
N PHE A 31 3.45 7.60 2.32
CA PHE A 31 2.52 6.57 1.90
C PHE A 31 2.85 5.24 2.56
N TYR A 32 1.79 4.55 3.00
CA TYR A 32 1.87 3.24 3.63
C TYR A 32 0.90 2.27 2.97
N ALA A 33 1.29 1.00 2.92
CA ALA A 33 0.46 -0.12 2.52
C ALA A 33 -0.11 -0.81 3.76
N VAL A 34 -1.43 -1.01 3.76
CA VAL A 34 -2.15 -1.73 4.81
C VAL A 34 -3.10 -2.71 4.18
N ALA A 35 -3.19 -3.90 4.77
CA ALA A 35 -4.19 -4.85 4.38
C ALA A 35 -5.34 -4.93 5.37
N VAL A 36 -6.51 -5.24 4.81
CA VAL A 36 -7.72 -5.39 5.58
C VAL A 36 -8.27 -6.79 5.35
N ILE A 37 -8.38 -7.54 6.43
CA ILE A 37 -8.85 -8.91 6.45
C ILE A 37 -10.32 -8.89 6.89
N SER A 38 -11.20 -9.42 6.04
CA SER A 38 -12.60 -9.61 6.40
C SER A 38 -12.74 -10.85 7.28
N SER A 39 -13.46 -10.69 8.39
CA SER A 39 -13.81 -11.74 9.35
C SER A 39 -15.32 -11.76 9.57
N ALA A 40 -15.84 -12.85 10.17
CA ALA A 40 -17.24 -12.97 10.54
C ALA A 40 -17.73 -11.80 11.42
N ASN A 41 -16.81 -11.18 12.18
CA ASN A 41 -17.10 -10.09 13.11
C ASN A 41 -16.74 -8.70 12.57
N GLY A 42 -16.42 -8.57 11.28
CA GLY A 42 -16.11 -7.28 10.65
C GLY A 42 -14.79 -7.27 9.88
N TYR A 43 -14.00 -6.21 10.06
CA TYR A 43 -12.73 -6.01 9.34
C TYR A 43 -11.60 -5.79 10.33
N ILE A 44 -10.50 -6.51 10.14
CA ILE A 44 -9.26 -6.39 10.93
C ILE A 44 -8.18 -5.84 10.01
N SER A 45 -7.55 -4.74 10.40
CA SER A 45 -6.38 -4.19 9.69
C SER A 45 -5.10 -4.88 10.15
N THR A 46 -4.13 -5.01 9.25
CA THR A 46 -2.76 -5.46 9.58
C THR A 46 -1.91 -4.29 10.09
N ASN A 47 -0.63 -4.57 10.35
CA ASN A 47 0.41 -3.55 10.43
C ASN A 47 0.56 -2.78 9.10
N ASP A 48 1.25 -1.65 9.19
CA ASP A 48 1.52 -0.74 8.08
C ASP A 48 2.93 -0.99 7.51
N ILE A 49 3.07 -0.96 6.18
CA ILE A 49 4.36 -1.02 5.48
C ILE A 49 4.63 0.30 4.78
N PHE A 50 5.73 0.96 5.12
CA PHE A 50 6.12 2.21 4.47
C PHE A 50 6.49 1.99 2.99
N LEU A 51 5.92 2.81 2.10
CA LEU A 51 6.18 2.76 0.67
C LEU A 51 7.12 3.86 0.20
N GLY A 52 6.98 5.07 0.75
CA GLY A 52 7.81 6.20 0.38
C GLY A 52 7.22 7.57 0.71
N ASP A 53 8.04 8.60 0.54
CA ASP A 53 7.61 10.01 0.56
C ASP A 53 7.24 10.46 -0.85
N ARG A 54 6.05 11.07 -0.98
CA ARG A 54 5.50 11.69 -2.19
C ARG A 54 5.61 10.78 -3.41
N ILE A 55 5.18 9.54 -3.25
CA ILE A 55 5.06 8.59 -4.36
C ILE A 55 3.76 8.85 -5.12
N VAL A 56 3.70 8.35 -6.36
CA VAL A 56 2.45 8.26 -7.13
C VAL A 56 2.05 6.80 -7.23
N PRO A 57 1.05 6.34 -6.45
CA PRO A 57 0.50 5.01 -6.60
C PRO A 57 -0.06 4.78 -8.01
N GLN A 58 0.16 3.59 -8.56
CA GLN A 58 -0.33 3.23 -9.90
C GLN A 58 -1.37 2.13 -9.82
N ASN A 59 -1.00 0.97 -9.27
CA ASN A 59 -1.92 -0.16 -9.11
C ASN A 59 -1.39 -1.14 -8.06
N ILE A 60 -2.27 -2.01 -7.58
CA ILE A 60 -1.94 -3.14 -6.72
C ILE A 60 -2.45 -4.40 -7.43
N ARG A 61 -1.57 -5.38 -7.63
CA ARG A 61 -1.91 -6.68 -8.21
C ARG A 61 -1.69 -7.77 -7.19
N ILE A 62 -2.72 -8.55 -6.90
CA ILE A 62 -2.63 -9.68 -5.97
C ILE A 62 -2.66 -10.97 -6.78
N THR A 63 -1.65 -11.82 -6.63
CA THR A 63 -1.53 -13.12 -7.31
C THR A 63 -0.94 -14.13 -6.34
N ASN A 64 -1.57 -15.30 -6.18
CA ASN A 64 -1.09 -16.40 -5.32
C ASN A 64 -0.75 -16.01 -3.87
N GLY A 65 -1.50 -15.06 -3.28
CA GLY A 65 -1.28 -14.63 -1.89
C GLY A 65 -0.18 -13.57 -1.71
N GLU A 66 0.46 -13.14 -2.80
CA GLU A 66 1.40 -12.02 -2.82
C GLU A 66 0.78 -10.81 -3.54
N ALA A 67 1.01 -9.62 -3.01
CA ALA A 67 0.57 -8.34 -3.53
C ALA A 67 1.77 -7.56 -4.08
N ALA A 68 1.75 -7.27 -5.38
CA ALA A 68 2.67 -6.35 -6.03
C ALA A 68 2.08 -4.94 -6.01
N VAL A 69 2.68 -4.04 -5.23
CA VAL A 69 2.31 -2.63 -5.11
C VAL A 69 3.17 -1.81 -6.04
N ASN A 70 2.57 -1.27 -7.10
CA ASN A 70 3.27 -0.48 -8.10
C ASN A 70 3.05 1.01 -7.85
N TYR A 71 4.15 1.75 -7.80
CA TYR A 71 4.15 3.21 -7.62
C TYR A 71 5.35 3.84 -8.31
N ALA A 72 5.24 5.12 -8.65
CA ALA A 72 6.39 5.91 -9.08
C ALA A 72 6.99 6.67 -7.89
N THR A 73 8.32 6.75 -7.86
CA THR A 73 9.10 7.57 -6.93
C THR A 73 10.02 8.53 -7.69
N ARG A 74 10.62 9.47 -6.97
CA ARG A 74 11.62 10.41 -7.50
C ARG A 74 12.98 9.71 -7.64
N LYS A 75 13.85 10.19 -8.53
CA LYS A 75 15.24 9.72 -8.54
C LYS A 75 15.95 10.19 -7.27
N TYR A 76 16.99 9.48 -6.87
CA TYR A 76 17.73 9.77 -5.64
C TYR A 76 18.22 11.23 -5.55
N ASN A 77 18.62 11.82 -6.68
CA ASN A 77 19.14 13.20 -6.75
C ASN A 77 18.09 14.23 -7.19
N ASP A 78 16.83 13.84 -7.38
CA ASP A 78 15.78 14.78 -7.80
C ASP A 78 15.37 15.68 -6.63
N PRO A 79 15.10 16.98 -6.88
CA PRO A 79 14.58 17.86 -5.84
C PRO A 79 13.24 17.36 -5.32
N MET A 80 12.88 17.79 -4.11
CA MET A 80 11.60 17.43 -3.47
C MET A 80 10.36 17.95 -4.21
N THR A 81 10.54 18.82 -5.21
CA THR A 81 9.51 19.40 -6.09
C THR A 81 9.41 18.68 -7.44
N ALA A 82 10.32 17.77 -7.77
CA ALA A 82 10.25 17.03 -9.02
C ALA A 82 9.15 15.98 -8.98
N ASP A 83 8.51 15.76 -10.12
CA ASP A 83 7.50 14.71 -10.26
C ASP A 83 8.14 13.31 -10.17
N PRO A 84 7.49 12.37 -9.46
CA PRO A 84 7.91 10.97 -9.46
C PRO A 84 7.92 10.37 -10.87
N SER A 85 9.02 9.73 -11.24
CA SER A 85 9.24 9.21 -12.60
C SER A 85 9.85 7.80 -12.65
N VAL A 86 10.32 7.28 -11.52
CA VAL A 86 10.95 5.95 -11.42
C VAL A 86 9.92 4.95 -10.92
N GLY A 87 9.55 3.98 -11.76
CA GLY A 87 8.65 2.90 -11.37
C GLY A 87 9.30 1.95 -10.36
N VAL A 88 8.56 1.65 -9.29
CA VAL A 88 8.94 0.72 -8.22
C VAL A 88 7.79 -0.27 -8.00
N THR A 89 8.15 -1.53 -7.80
CA THR A 89 7.23 -2.58 -7.35
C THR A 89 7.68 -3.05 -5.98
N LYS A 90 6.80 -2.94 -4.98
CA LYS A 90 7.00 -3.56 -3.66
C LYS A 90 6.13 -4.79 -3.53
N TYR A 91 6.75 -5.95 -3.31
CA TYR A 91 6.05 -7.20 -3.09
C TYR A 91 5.75 -7.36 -1.61
N LEU A 92 4.50 -7.70 -1.30
CA LEU A 92 3.99 -7.83 0.06
C LEU A 92 3.22 -9.13 0.19
N LYS A 93 3.36 -9.82 1.31
CA LYS A 93 2.66 -11.09 1.57
C LYS A 93 2.21 -11.18 3.02
N MET A 94 1.28 -12.08 3.28
CA MET A 94 0.86 -12.39 4.64
C MET A 94 1.65 -13.53 5.23
N VAL A 95 2.19 -13.30 6.42
CA VAL A 95 2.82 -14.33 7.23
C VAL A 95 2.28 -14.19 8.65
N ASN A 96 1.66 -15.26 9.17
CA ASN A 96 1.14 -15.32 10.54
C ASN A 96 0.18 -14.17 10.94
N GLY A 97 -0.57 -13.61 9.99
CA GLY A 97 -1.49 -12.50 10.26
C GLY A 97 -0.86 -11.11 10.16
N GLU A 98 0.41 -11.02 9.82
CA GLU A 98 1.13 -9.77 9.57
C GLU A 98 1.46 -9.60 8.09
N LEU A 99 1.45 -8.33 7.66
CA LEU A 99 1.87 -7.93 6.34
C LEU A 99 3.38 -7.73 6.34
N VAL A 100 4.08 -8.49 5.51
CA VAL A 100 5.55 -8.45 5.41
C VAL A 100 6.00 -8.22 3.98
N GLU A 101 7.21 -7.70 3.81
CA GLU A 101 7.85 -7.61 2.49
C GLU A 101 8.21 -9.00 1.96
N GLY A 102 8.01 -9.20 0.66
CA GLY A 102 8.10 -10.45 -0.08
C GLY A 102 9.52 -10.94 -0.31
#